data_AF-B3ESD3-F1
#
_entry.id   AF-B3ESD3-F1
#
_cell.length_a   1.000
_cell.length_b   1.000
_cell.length_c   1.000
_cell.angle_alpha   90.00
_cell.angle_beta   90.00
_cell.angle_gamma   90.00
#
_symmetry.space_group_name_H-M   'P 1'
#
loop_
_entity.id
_entity.type
_entity.pdbx_description
1 polymer ?
#
loop_
_entity_poly.entity_id
_entity_poly.type
_entity_poly.pdbx_seq_one_letter_code
_entity_poly.pdbx_strand_id
1 'polypeptide(L)' 'MQDFIKIDNIISTRSSFYTKSEKYADYIFGTKDIEALEFKVLNDEVSVDLPLYIKFQY' A
#
# COMPACT_ATOMS: atom_id res chain seq x y z
N MET A 1 4.38 -0.07 15.73
CA MET A 1 3.52 0.13 14.55
C MET A 1 4.30 -0.28 13.33
N GLN A 2 3.76 -1.20 12.54
CA GLN A 2 4.32 -1.66 11.27
C GLN A 2 3.73 -0.80 10.16
N ASP A 3 4.59 -0.26 9.31
CA ASP A 3 4.24 0.52 8.13
C ASP A 3 4.59 -0.31 6.89
N PHE A 4 3.58 -0.94 6.29
CA PHE A 4 3.80 -1.91 5.21
C PHE A 4 4.28 -1.24 3.91
N ILE A 5 3.98 0.05 3.70
CA ILE A 5 4.53 0.82 2.57
C ILE A 5 6.06 0.88 2.69
N LYS A 6 6.59 1.11 3.90
CA LYS A 6 8.04 1.15 4.15
C LYS A 6 8.68 -0.23 4.15
N ILE A 7 8.05 -1.21 4.79
CA ILE A 7 8.59 -2.57 4.94
C ILE A 7 8.77 -3.22 3.57
N ASP A 8 7.78 -3.08 2.68
CA ASP A 8 7.77 -3.70 1.36
C ASP A 8 8.33 -2.78 0.25
N ASN A 9 8.95 -1.66 0.61
CA ASN A 9 9.59 -0.70 -0.30
C ASN A 9 8.66 -0.24 -1.44
N ILE A 10 7.39 0.00 -1.13
CA ILE A 10 6.43 0.52 -2.11
C ILE A 10 6.83 1.94 -2.51
N ILE A 11 6.84 2.20 -3.81
CA ILE A 11 7.29 3.49 -4.39
C ILE A 11 6.14 4.47 -4.68
N SER A 12 4.90 3.98 -4.77
CA SER A 12 3.70 4.78 -5.05
C SER A 12 2.44 3.99 -4.69
N THR A 13 1.41 4.67 -4.19
CA THR A 13 0.02 4.18 -4.10
C THR A 13 -0.92 4.93 -5.04
N ARG A 14 -0.36 5.73 -5.95
CA ARG A 14 -1.09 6.47 -6.99
C ARG A 14 -1.00 5.78 -8.34
N SER A 15 -2.08 5.87 -9.11
CA SER A 15 -2.14 5.39 -10.49
C SER A 15 -1.55 6.41 -11.48
N SER A 16 -1.46 6.02 -12.74
CA SER A 16 -1.02 6.90 -13.83
C SER A 16 -1.91 8.13 -14.03
N PHE A 17 -3.17 8.10 -13.57
CA PHE A 17 -4.09 9.24 -13.65
C PHE A 17 -3.71 10.40 -12.72
N TYR A 18 -2.88 10.14 -11.69
CA TYR A 18 -2.44 11.16 -10.75
C TYR A 18 -1.13 11.80 -11.22
N THR A 19 -1.22 13.03 -11.71
CA THR A 19 -0.09 13.74 -12.34
C THR A 19 0.75 14.60 -11.39
N LYS A 20 0.35 14.72 -10.13
CA LYS A 20 1.10 15.50 -9.14
C LYS A 20 2.27 14.70 -8.55
N SER A 21 3.15 15.37 -7.83
CA SER A 21 4.38 14.77 -7.31
C SER A 21 4.16 13.83 -6.13
N GLU A 22 3.06 13.97 -5.38
CA GLU A 22 2.80 13.14 -4.21
C GLU A 22 2.56 11.69 -4.62
N LYS A 23 3.28 10.75 -3.99
CA LYS A 23 3.24 9.33 -4.36
C LYS A 23 2.39 8.46 -3.44
N TYR A 24 2.04 8.95 -2.27
CA TYR A 24 1.38 8.14 -1.24
C TYR A 24 0.10 8.83 -0.77
N ALA A 25 -1.03 8.15 -0.88
CA ALA A 25 -2.34 8.59 -0.40
C ALA A 25 -2.86 7.68 0.71
N ASP A 26 -2.82 6.37 0.43
CA ASP A 26 -3.36 5.33 1.29
C ASP A 26 -2.26 4.53 1.99
N TYR A 27 -2.59 4.03 3.18
CA TYR A 27 -1.68 3.28 4.05
C TYR A 27 -2.44 2.17 4.78
N ILE A 28 -1.74 1.06 5.03
CA ILE A 28 -2.15 0.06 6.01
C ILE A 28 -1.09 0.04 7.11
N PHE A 29 -1.51 0.21 8.37
CA PHE A 29 -0.65 0.09 9.53
C PHE A 29 -1.06 -1.11 10.38
N GLY A 30 -0.07 -1.85 10.88
CA GLY A 30 -0.26 -2.98 11.77
C GLY A 30 0.30 -2.74 13.17
N THR A 31 -0.24 -3.43 14.18
CA THR A 31 0.44 -3.62 15.47
C THR A 31 1.56 -4.66 15.31
N LYS A 32 2.44 -4.83 16.31
CA LYS A 32 3.63 -5.72 16.18
C LYS A 32 3.27 -7.21 16.19
N ASP A 33 2.08 -7.54 16.67
CA ASP A 33 1.53 -8.89 16.83
C ASP A 33 0.83 -9.40 15.56
N ILE A 34 0.58 -8.55 14.56
CA ILE A 34 0.05 -8.98 13.26
C ILE A 34 1.21 -9.39 12.36
N GLU A 35 1.15 -10.58 11.78
CA GLU A 35 2.10 -11.01 10.74
C GLU A 35 1.48 -10.79 9.36
N ALA A 36 2.12 -9.93 8.56
CA ALA A 36 1.75 -9.76 7.15
C ALA A 36 2.43 -10.85 6.32
N LEU A 37 1.62 -11.74 5.76
CA LEU A 37 2.06 -12.80 4.85
C LEU A 37 2.34 -12.25 3.45
N GLU A 38 1.61 -11.20 3.06
CA GLU A 38 1.75 -10.55 1.76
C GLU A 38 1.18 -9.12 1.83
N PHE A 39 1.88 -8.15 1.28
CA PHE A 39 1.39 -6.80 1.07
C PHE A 39 1.78 -6.31 -0.32
N LYS A 40 0.81 -5.76 -1.07
CA LYS A 40 0.99 -5.32 -2.46
C LYS A 40 0.13 -4.11 -2.77
N VAL A 41 0.63 -3.28 -3.68
CA VAL A 41 -0.19 -2.32 -4.43
C VAL A 41 -0.61 -2.99 -5.73
N LEU A 42 -1.90 -3.06 -5.99
CA LEU A 42 -2.43 -3.63 -7.23
C LEU A 42 -2.38 -2.58 -8.36
N ASN A 43 -2.19 -3.03 -9.60
CA ASN A 43 -2.03 -2.14 -10.76
C ASN A 43 -3.36 -1.84 -11.48
N ASP A 44 -4.48 -2.20 -10.89
CA ASP A 44 -5.81 -1.97 -11.45
C ASP A 44 -6.17 -0.48 -11.38
N GLU A 45 -5.93 0.24 -12.48
CA GLU A 45 -6.18 1.67 -12.58
C GLU A 45 -7.67 1.96 -12.82
N VAL A 46 -8.47 1.90 -11.76
CA VAL A 46 -9.89 2.29 -11.78
C VAL A 46 -10.14 3.67 -11.17
N SER A 47 -9.12 4.25 -10.51
CA SER A 47 -9.18 5.56 -9.86
C SER A 47 -7.78 6.21 -9.82
N VAL A 48 -7.66 7.44 -9.30
CA VAL A 48 -6.34 8.09 -9.05
C VAL A 48 -5.52 7.38 -7.97
N ASP A 49 -6.16 6.57 -7.14
CA ASP A 49 -5.57 5.75 -6.09
C ASP A 49 -5.55 4.28 -6.51
N LEU A 50 -4.43 3.60 -6.22
CA LEU A 50 -4.26 2.18 -6.49
C LEU A 50 -4.72 1.35 -5.28
N PRO A 51 -5.44 0.23 -5.50
CA PRO A 51 -5.86 -0.64 -4.40
C PRO A 51 -4.67 -1.21 -3.61
N LEU A 52 -4.81 -1.22 -2.29
CA LEU A 52 -3.88 -1.90 -1.38
C LEU A 52 -4.42 -3.29 -1.03
N TYR A 53 -3.58 -4.31 -1.17
CA TYR A 53 -3.86 -5.68 -0.78
C TYR A 53 -2.97 -6.09 0.38
N ILE A 54 -3.57 -6.73 1.39
CA ILE A 54 -2.83 -7.37 2.48
C ILE A 54 -3.43 -8.75 2.77
N LYS A 55 -2.54 -9.73 2.92
CA LYS A 55 -2.84 -11.02 3.51
C LYS A 55 -2.10 -11.09 4.85
N PHE A 56 -2.83 -11.34 5.94
CA PHE A 56 -2.26 -11.37 7.27
C PHE A 56 -2.76 -12.57 8.06
N GLN A 57 -2.03 -12.90 9.12
CA GLN A 57 -2.43 -13.86 10.14
C GLN A 57 -2.34 -13.24 11.53
N TYR A 58 -3.15 -13.79 12.44
CA TYR A 58 -3.26 -13.41 13.83
C TYR A 58 -3.00 -14.62 14.72
#